data_AF-A0A7I7QQH6-F1
#
_entry.id   AF-A0A7I7QQH6-F1
#
_cell.length_a   1.000
_cell.length_b   1.000
_cell.length_c   1.000
_cell.angle_alpha   90.00
_cell.angle_beta   90.00
_cell.angle_gamma   90.00
#
_symmetry.space_group_name_H-M   'P 1'
#
loop_
_entity.id
_entity.type
_entity.pdbx_description
1 polymer ?
#
loop_
_entity_poly.entity_id
_entity_poly.type
_entity_poly.pdbx_seq_one_letter_code
_entity_poly.pdbx_strand_id
1 'polypeptide(L)'
;MEDPMSAVEACDDVPTTRDAAAGIVRQQWITEELVGINERRAVIEQAKGMLMFVYGIDADEAFTFLRNQSQNHNVKVNLLAEQIVKDLVESTRTRRRPDTAPASMGLIDTAHDRIRHGAERHLDGECKTGIPMTELGVVPE
;
A
#
# COMPACT_ATOMS: atom_id res chain seq x y z
N MET A 1 51.40 -15.50 -58.64
CA MET A 1 50.00 -15.27 -59.02
C MET A 1 49.18 -16.07 -58.01
N GLU A 2 49.28 -15.64 -56.76
CA GLU A 2 48.31 -14.83 -55.99
C GLU A 2 47.36 -15.75 -55.21
N ASP A 3 47.51 -15.71 -53.90
CA ASP A 3 46.54 -16.13 -52.89
C ASP A 3 46.06 -14.82 -52.22
N PRO A 4 44.75 -14.60 -51.97
CA PRO A 4 44.26 -14.81 -50.59
C PRO A 4 42.73 -15.09 -50.40
N MET A 5 42.40 -15.61 -49.21
CA MET A 5 41.25 -15.29 -48.33
C MET A 5 39.86 -14.91 -48.92
N SER A 6 38.80 -15.57 -48.42
CA SER A 6 37.83 -14.89 -47.52
C SER A 6 36.89 -15.88 -46.84
N ALA A 7 36.84 -15.78 -45.51
CA ALA A 7 35.81 -16.33 -44.65
C ALA A 7 34.46 -15.62 -44.82
N VAL A 8 33.44 -16.17 -44.16
CA VAL A 8 32.32 -15.56 -43.42
C VAL A 8 31.16 -16.57 -43.47
N GLU A 9 30.98 -17.40 -42.44
CA GLU A 9 30.19 -17.12 -41.23
C GLU A 9 28.76 -16.64 -41.52
N ALA A 10 27.80 -17.52 -41.31
CA ALA A 10 26.49 -17.14 -40.79
C ALA A 10 26.12 -18.18 -39.73
N CYS A 11 26.52 -17.90 -38.49
CA CYS A 11 25.90 -18.48 -37.31
C CYS A 11 24.40 -18.18 -37.39
N ASP A 12 23.58 -19.22 -37.40
CA ASP A 12 22.20 -19.11 -36.92
C ASP A 12 22.26 -18.74 -35.44
N ASP A 13 22.05 -17.46 -35.16
CA ASP A 13 22.01 -16.88 -33.82
C ASP A 13 20.69 -17.28 -33.16
N VAL A 14 20.61 -18.55 -32.70
CA VAL A 14 19.51 -19.01 -31.85
C VAL A 14 19.72 -18.39 -30.48
N PRO A 15 18.78 -17.57 -29.97
CA PRO A 15 18.90 -16.99 -28.64
C PRO A 15 18.95 -18.14 -27.63
N THR A 16 20.12 -18.36 -27.05
CA THR A 16 20.30 -19.43 -26.07
C THR A 16 19.49 -19.06 -24.82
N THR A 17 18.78 -20.04 -24.26
CA THR A 17 17.88 -19.95 -23.10
C THR A 17 18.50 -19.37 -21.81
N ARG A 18 19.80 -19.07 -21.84
CA ARG A 18 20.59 -18.46 -20.76
C ARG A 18 20.28 -16.96 -20.56
N ASP A 19 19.89 -16.24 -21.60
CA ASP A 19 19.56 -14.80 -21.49
C ASP A 19 18.16 -14.55 -20.92
N ALA A 20 17.21 -15.46 -21.17
CA ALA A 20 15.88 -15.41 -20.57
C ALA A 20 15.92 -15.64 -19.05
N ALA A 21 16.79 -16.56 -18.57
CA ALA A 21 16.98 -16.81 -17.14
C ALA A 21 17.59 -15.59 -16.40
N ALA A 22 18.52 -14.87 -17.05
CA ALA A 22 19.11 -13.65 -16.50
C ALA A 22 18.13 -12.45 -16.45
N GLY A 23 17.11 -12.43 -17.31
CA GLY A 23 15.99 -11.50 -17.23
C GLY A 23 15.06 -11.80 -16.06
N ILE A 24 14.73 -13.07 -15.85
CA ILE A 24 13.82 -13.52 -14.78
C ILE A 24 14.42 -13.26 -13.39
N VAL A 25 15.71 -13.56 -13.18
CA VAL A 25 16.38 -13.36 -11.88
C VAL A 25 16.51 -11.87 -11.52
N ARG A 26 16.78 -11.01 -12.51
CA ARG A 26 16.81 -9.54 -12.29
C ARG A 26 15.43 -8.98 -11.98
N GLN A 27 14.39 -9.46 -12.68
CA GLN A 27 13.02 -9.02 -12.43
C GLN A 27 12.53 -9.44 -11.04
N GLN A 28 12.93 -10.62 -10.56
CA GLN A 28 12.57 -11.14 -9.23
C GLN A 28 13.16 -10.31 -8.07
N TRP A 29 14.42 -9.89 -8.17
CA TRP A 29 15.03 -9.01 -7.17
C TRP A 29 14.35 -7.64 -7.08
N ILE A 30 13.99 -7.07 -8.23
CA ILE A 30 13.29 -5.78 -8.29
C ILE A 30 11.89 -5.91 -7.67
N THR A 31 11.19 -7.02 -7.86
CA THR A 31 9.88 -7.23 -7.24
C THR A 31 9.94 -7.38 -5.72
N GLU A 32 10.95 -8.07 -5.19
CA GLU A 32 11.06 -8.33 -3.74
C GLU A 32 11.46 -7.06 -2.97
N GLU A 33 12.35 -6.23 -3.55
CA GLU A 33 12.70 -4.93 -2.98
C GLU A 33 11.51 -3.94 -3.02
N LEU A 34 10.72 -3.95 -4.09
CA LEU A 34 9.50 -3.13 -4.19
C LEU A 34 8.43 -3.53 -3.16
N VAL A 35 8.26 -4.84 -2.90
CA VAL A 35 7.34 -5.33 -1.85
C VAL A 35 7.79 -4.81 -0.48
N GLY A 36 9.08 -4.93 -0.16
CA GLY A 36 9.63 -4.43 1.10
C GLY A 36 9.54 -2.90 1.25
N ILE A 37 9.60 -2.14 0.16
CA ILE A 37 9.37 -0.68 0.17
C ILE A 37 7.89 -0.37 0.39
N ASN A 38 6.97 -1.13 -0.22
CA ASN A 38 5.54 -0.92 -0.09
C ASN A 38 5.03 -1.23 1.33
N GLU A 39 5.50 -2.32 1.94
CA GLU A 39 5.18 -2.70 3.32
C GLU A 39 5.62 -1.64 4.33
N ARG A 40 6.83 -1.09 4.15
CA ARG A 40 7.35 0.01 5.00
C ARG A 40 6.55 1.29 4.85
N ARG A 41 6.11 1.62 3.63
CA ARG A 41 5.22 2.77 3.42
C ARG A 41 3.86 2.55 4.06
N ALA A 42 3.31 1.35 3.96
CA ALA A 42 2.01 1.03 4.53
C ALA A 42 1.95 1.24 6.05
N VAL A 43 2.97 0.80 6.80
CA VAL A 43 2.97 0.94 8.26
C VAL A 43 3.15 2.39 8.74
N ILE A 44 3.95 3.19 8.01
CA ILE A 44 4.06 4.63 8.30
C ILE A 44 2.72 5.32 8.09
N GLU A 45 2.01 5.04 6.99
CA GLU A 45 0.71 5.65 6.71
C GLU A 45 -0.37 5.23 7.73
N GLN A 46 -0.34 3.97 8.19
CA GLN A 46 -1.20 3.52 9.30
C GLN A 46 -0.92 4.30 10.57
N ALA A 47 0.37 4.42 10.96
CA ALA A 47 0.77 5.19 12.13
C ALA A 47 0.34 6.65 12.04
N LYS A 48 0.53 7.30 10.87
CA LYS A 48 0.04 8.66 10.62
C LYS A 48 -1.46 8.78 10.85
N GLY A 49 -2.27 7.90 10.25
CA GLY A 49 -3.72 7.91 10.43
C GLY A 49 -4.16 7.75 11.88
N MET A 50 -3.48 6.88 12.64
CA MET A 50 -3.74 6.71 14.07
C MET A 50 -3.35 7.95 14.88
N LEU A 51 -2.22 8.59 14.57
CA LEU A 51 -1.81 9.84 15.21
C LEU A 51 -2.78 10.98 14.91
N MET A 52 -3.26 11.10 13.66
CA MET A 52 -4.30 12.06 13.29
C MET A 52 -5.57 11.85 14.13
N PHE A 53 -6.00 10.59 14.30
CA PHE A 53 -7.18 10.27 15.10
C PHE A 53 -7.01 10.57 16.59
N VAL A 54 -5.83 10.27 17.16
CA VAL A 54 -5.56 10.44 18.60
C VAL A 54 -5.29 11.90 18.98
N TYR A 55 -4.55 12.63 18.14
CA TYR A 55 -4.07 13.98 18.43
C TYR A 55 -4.87 15.08 17.72
N GLY A 56 -5.73 14.75 16.74
CA GLY A 56 -6.49 15.74 15.97
C GLY A 56 -5.63 16.61 15.04
N ILE A 57 -4.47 16.09 14.64
CA ILE A 57 -3.51 16.76 13.75
C ILE A 57 -3.66 16.30 12.31
N ASP A 58 -3.09 17.05 11.36
CA ASP A 58 -3.07 16.63 9.95
C ASP A 58 -1.98 15.58 9.63
N ALA A 59 -1.94 15.12 8.39
CA ALA A 59 -1.01 14.08 7.95
C ALA A 59 0.46 14.55 7.93
N ASP A 60 0.72 15.81 7.65
CA ASP A 60 2.07 16.38 7.57
C ASP A 60 2.63 16.60 8.97
N GLU A 61 1.79 17.08 9.90
CA GLU A 61 2.10 17.18 11.32
C GLU A 61 2.38 15.79 11.92
N ALA A 62 1.55 14.79 11.60
CA ALA A 62 1.76 13.42 12.06
C ALA A 62 3.07 12.82 11.54
N PHE A 63 3.42 13.05 10.28
CA PHE A 63 4.69 12.58 9.73
C PHE A 63 5.88 13.33 10.34
N THR A 64 5.75 14.63 10.57
CA THR A 64 6.75 15.45 11.27
C THR A 64 6.99 14.94 12.69
N PHE A 65 5.93 14.55 13.40
CA PHE A 65 6.04 13.90 14.70
C PHE A 65 6.87 12.61 14.64
N LEU A 66 6.55 11.69 13.72
CA LEU A 66 7.31 10.44 13.55
C LEU A 66 8.78 10.70 13.22
N ARG A 67 9.05 11.67 12.34
CA ARG A 67 10.41 12.08 11.98
C ARG A 67 11.18 12.60 13.19
N ASN A 68 10.59 13.52 13.96
CA ASN A 68 11.22 14.11 15.14
C ASN A 68 11.53 13.04 16.19
N GLN A 69 10.57 12.15 16.48
CA GLN A 69 10.78 11.04 17.40
C GLN A 69 11.86 10.07 16.91
N SER A 70 11.86 9.72 15.62
CA SER A 70 12.87 8.86 15.01
C SER A 70 14.28 9.45 15.13
N GLN A 71 14.43 10.76 14.90
CA GLN A 71 15.71 11.47 15.00
C GLN A 71 16.17 11.62 16.45
N ASN A 72 15.29 12.07 17.34
CA ASN A 72 15.60 12.31 18.75
C ASN A 72 16.04 11.02 19.47
N HIS A 73 15.52 9.87 19.04
CA HIS A 73 15.85 8.57 19.61
C HIS A 73 16.81 7.74 18.75
N ASN A 74 17.25 8.26 17.60
CA ASN A 74 18.10 7.57 16.64
C ASN A 74 17.59 6.16 16.28
N VAL A 75 16.28 6.03 16.07
CA VAL A 75 15.61 4.77 15.70
C VAL A 75 15.05 4.87 14.29
N LYS A 76 14.98 3.75 13.57
CA LYS A 76 14.36 3.72 12.23
C LYS A 76 12.89 4.07 12.34
N VAL A 77 12.41 5.03 11.54
CA VAL A 77 11.02 5.49 11.53
C VAL A 77 10.00 4.35 11.33
N ASN A 78 10.34 3.33 10.54
CA ASN A 78 9.47 2.16 10.35
C ASN A 78 9.25 1.38 11.65
N LEU A 79 10.33 1.12 12.40
CA LEU A 79 10.24 0.40 13.68
C LEU A 79 9.47 1.22 14.71
N LEU A 80 9.66 2.54 14.70
CA LEU A 80 8.88 3.44 15.55
C LEU A 80 7.39 3.40 15.18
N ALA A 81 7.05 3.46 13.89
CA ALA A 81 5.68 3.40 13.41
C ALA A 81 5.00 2.08 13.79
N GLU A 82 5.67 0.94 13.57
CA GLU A 82 5.19 -0.39 13.97
C GLU A 82 4.88 -0.45 15.48
N GLN A 83 5.79 0.05 16.30
CA GLN A 83 5.63 0.04 17.75
C GLN A 83 4.49 0.95 18.20
N ILE A 84 4.36 2.15 17.63
CA ILE A 84 3.24 3.08 17.91
C ILE A 84 1.90 2.43 17.58
N VAL A 85 1.77 1.81 16.40
CA VAL A 85 0.53 1.12 15.98
C VAL A 85 0.19 0.03 16.99
N LYS A 86 1.17 -0.80 17.37
CA LYS A 86 0.99 -1.88 18.34
C LYS A 86 0.50 -1.35 19.69
N ASP A 87 1.16 -0.32 20.22
CA ASP A 87 0.86 0.23 21.55
C ASP A 87 -0.50 0.93 21.57
N LEU A 88 -0.86 1.66 20.51
CA LEU A 88 -2.18 2.29 20.41
C LEU A 88 -3.29 1.24 20.35
N VAL A 89 -3.14 0.19 19.53
CA VAL A 89 -4.11 -0.91 19.47
C VAL A 89 -4.27 -1.56 20.84
N GLU A 90 -3.16 -1.88 21.53
CA GLU A 90 -3.21 -2.51 22.83
C GLU A 90 -3.84 -1.61 23.90
N SER A 91 -3.54 -0.30 23.86
CA SER A 91 -4.15 0.68 24.74
C SER A 91 -5.67 0.73 24.56
N THR A 92 -6.18 0.69 23.31
CA THR A 92 -7.63 0.71 23.05
C THR A 92 -8.34 -0.53 23.56
N ARG A 93 -7.71 -1.71 23.48
CA ARG A 93 -8.25 -2.96 24.04
C ARG A 93 -8.34 -2.91 25.55
N THR A 94 -7.29 -2.40 26.20
CA THR A 94 -7.21 -2.30 27.67
C THR A 94 -8.15 -1.23 28.23
N ARG A 95 -8.37 -0.13 27.48
CA ARG A 95 -9.24 0.99 27.88
C ARG A 95 -10.72 0.75 27.59
N ARG A 96 -11.08 -0.27 26.81
CA ARG A 96 -12.46 -0.58 26.42
C ARG A 96 -13.27 -1.08 27.63
N ARG A 97 -13.87 -0.15 28.35
CA ARG A 97 -14.99 -0.41 29.25
C ARG A 97 -16.20 -0.82 28.39
N PRO A 98 -16.90 -1.94 28.67
CA PRO A 98 -17.91 -2.50 27.76
C PRO A 98 -19.20 -1.67 27.61
N ASP A 99 -19.34 -0.55 28.32
CA ASP A 99 -20.59 0.22 28.44
C ASP A 99 -20.60 1.57 27.71
N THR A 100 -19.51 1.95 27.02
CA THR A 100 -19.47 3.14 26.18
C THR A 100 -18.88 2.79 24.81
N ALA A 101 -19.74 2.34 23.88
CA ALA A 101 -19.38 2.45 22.47
C ALA A 101 -19.13 3.95 22.19
N PRO A 102 -17.97 4.33 21.63
CA PRO A 102 -17.65 5.74 21.46
C PRO A 102 -18.64 6.37 20.47
N ALA A 103 -18.93 7.66 20.65
CA ALA A 103 -19.77 8.44 19.71
C ALA A 103 -19.31 8.31 18.24
N SER A 104 -18.04 7.97 18.03
CA SER A 104 -17.46 7.70 16.71
C SER A 104 -17.98 6.43 16.03
N MET A 105 -18.54 5.45 16.74
CA MET A 105 -19.06 4.23 16.12
C MET A 105 -20.24 4.54 15.19
N GLY A 106 -21.20 5.35 15.66
CA GLY A 106 -22.28 5.83 14.80
C GLY A 106 -21.81 6.71 13.63
N LEU A 107 -20.70 7.45 13.80
CA LEU A 107 -20.12 8.26 12.73
C LEU A 107 -19.53 7.40 11.60
N ILE A 108 -18.86 6.30 11.95
CA ILE A 108 -18.26 5.36 10.99
C ILE A 108 -19.35 4.55 10.31
N ASP A 109 -20.30 4.03 11.07
CA ASP A 109 -21.40 3.21 10.54
C ASP A 109 -22.25 4.00 9.54
N THR A 110 -22.43 5.31 9.74
CA THR A 110 -23.15 6.22 8.82
C THR A 110 -22.25 6.93 7.80
N ALA A 111 -20.95 6.59 7.71
CA ALA A 111 -20.05 7.26 6.77
C ALA A 111 -20.47 7.06 5.32
N HIS A 112 -21.02 5.89 5.00
CA HIS A 112 -21.51 5.55 3.67
C HIS A 112 -22.66 6.50 3.22
N ASP A 113 -23.55 6.89 4.13
CA ASP A 113 -24.66 7.82 3.82
C ASP A 113 -24.17 9.19 3.33
N ARG A 114 -23.06 9.67 3.91
CA ARG A 114 -22.47 10.96 3.54
C ARG A 114 -21.81 10.95 2.15
N ILE A 115 -21.35 9.78 1.69
CA ILE A 115 -20.70 9.61 0.39
C ILE A 115 -21.65 9.07 -0.70
N ARG A 116 -22.91 8.75 -0.37
CA ARG A 116 -23.90 8.19 -1.31
C ARG A 116 -24.02 9.00 -2.59
N HIS A 117 -24.02 10.34 -2.51
CA HIS A 117 -24.06 11.24 -3.67
C HIS A 117 -22.78 11.21 -4.54
N GLY A 118 -21.64 10.77 -4.01
CA GLY A 118 -20.41 10.50 -4.77
C GLY A 118 -20.38 9.09 -5.38
N ALA A 119 -21.06 8.14 -4.74
CA ALA A 119 -21.26 6.77 -5.22
C ALA A 119 -22.29 6.71 -6.36
N GLU A 120 -23.32 7.56 -6.36
CA GLU A 120 -24.29 7.69 -7.45
C GLU A 120 -23.61 8.03 -8.81
N ARG A 121 -22.53 8.82 -8.81
CA ARG A 121 -21.70 9.07 -10.01
C ARG A 121 -20.90 7.85 -10.49
N HIS A 122 -20.67 6.85 -9.62
CA HIS A 122 -20.07 5.57 -10.02
C HIS A 122 -21.13 4.59 -10.56
N LEU A 123 -22.41 4.78 -10.19
CA LEU A 123 -23.53 4.00 -10.71
C LEU A 123 -23.89 4.38 -12.17
N ASP A 124 -23.49 5.57 -12.63
CA ASP A 124 -23.61 6.01 -14.03
C ASP A 124 -22.63 5.32 -15.02
N GLY A 125 -21.91 4.27 -14.58
CA GLY A 125 -21.52 3.20 -15.50
C GLY A 125 -20.11 3.21 -16.08
N GLU A 126 -19.10 3.78 -15.43
CA GLU A 126 -17.70 3.44 -15.73
C GLU A 126 -16.89 3.11 -14.47
N CYS A 127 -17.11 1.91 -13.92
CA CYS A 127 -16.12 1.29 -13.04
C CYS A 127 -14.87 0.96 -13.88
N LYS A 128 -13.69 1.39 -13.43
CA LYS A 128 -12.38 1.09 -14.06
C LYS A 128 -12.07 -0.41 -14.23
N THR A 129 -12.90 -1.29 -13.66
CA THR A 129 -12.81 -2.75 -13.74
C THR A 129 -13.84 -3.39 -14.66
N GLY A 130 -14.76 -2.63 -15.27
CA GLY A 130 -15.71 -3.14 -16.27
C GLY A 130 -16.78 -4.11 -15.74
N ILE A 131 -16.91 -4.31 -14.43
CA ILE A 131 -17.93 -5.18 -13.83
C ILE A 131 -19.05 -4.33 -13.21
N PRO A 132 -20.31 -4.49 -13.62
CA PRO A 132 -21.44 -3.77 -13.04
C PRO A 132 -21.73 -4.25 -11.61
N MET A 133 -22.06 -3.33 -10.70
CA MET A 133 -22.32 -3.60 -9.27
C MET A 133 -23.64 -4.32 -8.98
N THR A 134 -24.42 -4.66 -10.02
CA THR A 134 -25.79 -5.20 -9.92
C THR A 134 -25.88 -6.62 -9.34
N GLU A 135 -24.76 -7.27 -9.03
CA GLU A 135 -24.73 -8.62 -8.43
C GLU A 135 -24.54 -8.64 -6.90
N LEU A 136 -24.47 -7.50 -6.22
CA LEU A 136 -24.48 -7.44 -4.75
C LEU A 136 -25.90 -7.12 -4.27
N GLY A 137 -26.69 -8.18 -4.09
CA GLY A 137 -28.12 -8.16 -3.78
C GLY A 137 -28.52 -7.26 -2.61
N VAL A 138 -28.89 -6.02 -2.92
CA VAL A 138 -29.68 -5.14 -2.05
C VAL A 138 -31.12 -5.19 -2.56
N VAL A 139 -31.99 -5.87 -1.82
CA VAL A 139 -33.44 -5.74 -1.96
C VAL A 139 -33.87 -4.55 -1.11
N PRO A 140 -34.43 -3.47 -1.69
CA PRO A 140 -35.00 -2.38 -0.89
C PRO A 140 -36.36 -2.78 -0.31
N GLU A 141 -36.63 -2.45 0.96
CA GLU A 141 -38.00 -2.32 1.49
C GLU A 141 -38.65 -1.03 1.00
#